data_AF-A0A399F3G9-F1
#
_entry.id   AF-A0A399F3G9-F1
#
_cell.length_a   1.000
_cell.length_b   1.000
_cell.length_c   1.000
_cell.angle_alpha   90.00
_cell.angle_beta   90.00
_cell.angle_gamma   90.00
#
_symmetry.space_group_name_H-M   'P 1'
#
loop_
_entity.id
_entity.type
_entity.pdbx_description
1 polymer ?
#
loop_
_entity_poly.entity_id
_entity_poly.type
_entity_poly.pdbx_seq_one_letter_code
_entity_poly.pdbx_strand_id
1 'polypeptide(L)'
;MPEGRGLRALFGQAAFVKANFDKPPVALTQLTLEGTLTFPLTSASFTFFASDSEPCNTQISGVYICNLGASHIEQVGTANFASGTTQPLQLSGSRLRDGINSGNLWIGVRLDTGGITAGTLQFRNMIAKVALIP
;
A
#
# COMPACT_ATOMS: atom_id res chain seq x y z
N MET A 1 -23.26 9.83 28.34
CA MET A 1 -23.53 8.94 27.20
C MET A 1 -22.44 9.20 26.17
N PRO A 2 -21.44 8.34 25.99
CA PRO A 2 -20.35 8.61 25.06
C PRO A 2 -20.81 8.31 23.63
N GLU A 3 -20.80 9.34 22.79
CA GLU A 3 -21.11 9.24 21.37
C GLU A 3 -20.06 8.41 20.64
N GLY A 4 -20.54 7.41 19.89
CA GLY A 4 -19.73 6.53 19.08
C GLY A 4 -18.98 7.32 18.02
N ARG A 5 -17.64 7.27 18.10
CA ARG A 5 -16.75 7.63 16.99
C ARG A 5 -16.89 6.56 15.91
N GLY A 6 -18.00 6.61 15.19
CA GLY A 6 -18.17 5.90 13.92
C GLY A 6 -17.09 6.40 12.97
N LEU A 7 -16.19 5.49 12.61
CA LEU A 7 -15.18 5.66 11.58
C LEU A 7 -15.92 6.03 10.28
N ARG A 8 -16.04 7.33 9.99
CA ARG A 8 -16.57 7.80 8.71
C ARG A 8 -15.69 7.17 7.64
N ALA A 9 -16.32 6.42 6.74
CA ALA A 9 -15.67 5.69 5.67
C ALA A 9 -14.59 6.55 4.98
N LEU A 10 -13.41 5.94 4.78
CA LEU A 10 -12.21 6.49 4.16
C LEU A 10 -12.40 6.77 2.64
N PHE A 11 -13.54 7.32 2.23
CA PHE A 11 -13.77 7.71 0.83
C PHE A 11 -12.77 8.82 0.46
N GLY A 12 -11.65 8.43 -0.15
CA GLY A 12 -10.54 9.31 -0.51
C GLY A 12 -9.31 9.28 0.41
N GLN A 13 -9.31 8.44 1.45
CA GLN A 13 -8.19 8.28 2.37
C GLN A 13 -7.54 6.89 2.24
N ALA A 14 -6.23 6.83 2.47
CA ALA A 14 -5.50 5.57 2.58
C ALA A 14 -4.72 5.52 3.89
N ALA A 15 -4.58 4.31 4.42
CA ALA A 15 -3.75 4.02 5.57
C ALA A 15 -2.33 3.68 5.10
N PHE A 16 -1.34 4.46 5.53
CA PHE A 16 0.07 4.26 5.21
C PHE A 16 0.86 3.79 6.42
N VAL A 17 1.83 2.91 6.16
CA VAL A 17 2.83 2.48 7.13
C VAL A 17 4.22 2.71 6.56
N LYS A 18 5.17 3.11 7.41
CA LYS A 18 6.57 3.20 7.01
C LYS A 18 7.13 1.79 6.90
N ALA A 19 7.67 1.45 5.73
CA ALA A 19 8.38 0.20 5.53
C ALA A 19 9.72 0.24 6.27
N ASN A 20 10.11 -0.90 6.85
CA ASN A 20 11.42 -1.09 7.45
C ASN A 20 12.21 -2.09 6.62
N PHE A 21 13.36 -1.69 6.12
CA PHE A 21 14.22 -2.48 5.25
C PHE A 21 15.62 -1.86 5.20
N ASP A 22 16.61 -2.68 4.86
CA ASP A 22 17.93 -2.20 4.53
C ASP A 22 17.94 -1.64 3.11
N LYS A 23 18.32 -0.37 2.98
CA LYS A 23 18.47 0.27 1.68
C LYS A 23 19.47 -0.54 0.82
N PRO A 24 19.15 -0.81 -0.45
CA PRO A 24 20.09 -1.49 -1.35
C PRO A 24 21.42 -0.74 -1.49
N PRO A 25 22.56 -1.46 -1.59
CA PRO A 25 23.88 -0.84 -1.75
C PRO A 25 24.05 -0.14 -3.10
N VAL A 26 23.23 -0.50 -4.09
CA VAL A 26 23.21 0.07 -5.44
C VAL A 26 21.80 0.55 -5.77
N ALA A 27 21.71 1.67 -6.47
CA ALA A 27 20.44 2.24 -6.88
C ALA A 27 19.75 1.36 -7.94
N LEU A 28 18.48 1.09 -7.72
CA LEU A 28 17.61 0.37 -8.65
C LEU A 28 17.14 1.32 -9.75
N THR A 29 17.13 0.88 -11.00
CA THR A 29 16.52 1.64 -12.12
C THR A 29 15.06 1.26 -12.33
N GLN A 30 14.73 0.00 -12.04
CA GLN A 30 13.39 -0.55 -12.10
C GLN A 30 13.13 -1.43 -10.88
N LEU A 31 11.89 -1.36 -10.40
CA LEU A 31 11.39 -2.20 -9.33
C LEU A 31 9.94 -2.56 -9.62
N THR A 32 9.64 -3.86 -9.53
CA THR A 32 8.28 -4.38 -9.55
C THR A 32 8.18 -5.45 -8.47
N LEU A 33 7.16 -5.35 -7.63
CA LEU A 33 6.84 -6.38 -6.64
C LEU A 33 5.70 -7.22 -7.20
N GLU A 34 5.88 -8.53 -7.25
CA GLU A 34 4.86 -9.47 -7.70
C GLU A 34 4.61 -10.52 -6.63
N GLY A 35 3.39 -11.02 -6.54
CA GLY A 35 3.05 -12.11 -5.64
C GLY A 35 1.56 -12.38 -5.64
N THR A 36 1.06 -12.86 -4.51
CA THR A 36 -0.38 -13.07 -4.31
C THR A 36 -0.86 -12.38 -3.04
N LEU A 37 -2.09 -11.90 -3.09
CA LEU A 37 -2.83 -11.37 -1.96
C LEU A 37 -3.94 -12.32 -1.59
N THR A 38 -4.10 -12.57 -0.29
CA THR A 38 -5.23 -13.31 0.26
C THR A 38 -6.04 -12.40 1.18
N PHE A 39 -7.34 -12.36 0.96
CA PHE A 39 -8.31 -11.64 1.78
C PHE A 39 -9.60 -12.46 1.90
N PRO A 40 -10.22 -12.56 3.08
CA PRO A 40 -11.37 -13.44 3.30
C PRO A 40 -12.64 -13.02 2.57
N LEU A 41 -12.78 -11.74 2.15
CA LEU A 41 -13.99 -11.25 1.48
C LEU A 41 -13.80 -11.15 -0.02
N THR A 42 -14.67 -11.85 -0.75
CA THR A 42 -14.68 -11.92 -2.21
C THR A 42 -15.34 -10.73 -2.91
N SER A 43 -15.83 -9.73 -2.17
CA SER A 43 -16.38 -8.49 -2.75
C SER A 43 -15.49 -7.26 -2.51
N ALA A 44 -14.32 -7.48 -1.90
CA ALA A 44 -13.41 -6.42 -1.57
C ALA A 44 -12.56 -6.01 -2.78
N SER A 45 -12.31 -4.71 -2.91
CA SER A 45 -11.26 -4.20 -3.80
C SER A 45 -10.38 -3.22 -3.05
N PHE A 46 -9.10 -3.27 -3.36
CA PHE A 46 -8.08 -2.45 -2.73
C PHE A 46 -7.24 -1.74 -3.76
N THR A 47 -6.85 -0.52 -3.43
CA THR A 47 -5.84 0.25 -4.16
C THR A 47 -4.64 0.44 -3.25
N PHE A 48 -3.46 0.20 -3.81
CA PHE A 48 -2.18 0.34 -3.14
C PHE A 48 -1.48 1.61 -3.62
N PHE A 49 -0.83 2.28 -2.68
CA PHE A 49 -0.11 3.52 -2.90
C PHE A 49 1.31 3.41 -2.35
N ALA A 50 2.22 4.20 -2.91
CA ALA A 50 3.57 4.37 -2.38
C ALA A 50 3.90 5.85 -2.24
N SER A 51 4.75 6.16 -1.27
CA SER A 51 5.34 7.48 -1.09
C SER A 51 6.80 7.31 -0.66
N ASP A 52 7.68 8.13 -1.22
CA ASP A 52 9.12 8.18 -0.91
C ASP A 52 9.46 9.21 0.18
N SER A 53 8.44 9.88 0.70
CA SER A 53 8.49 10.87 1.78
C SER A 53 7.27 10.70 2.69
N GLU A 54 7.25 11.40 3.83
CA GLU A 54 6.14 11.29 4.77
C GLU A 54 4.80 11.65 4.07
N PRO A 55 3.80 10.75 4.09
CA PRO A 55 2.60 10.93 3.26
C PRO A 55 1.69 12.04 3.79
N CYS A 56 1.64 12.25 5.11
CA CYS A 56 0.95 13.36 5.77
C CYS A 56 1.35 13.45 7.25
N ASN A 57 1.01 14.55 7.92
CA ASN A 57 1.39 14.80 9.32
C ASN A 57 0.47 14.11 10.35
N THR A 58 -0.59 13.44 9.90
CA THR A 58 -1.60 12.83 10.79
C THR A 58 -1.35 11.34 10.95
N GLN A 59 -0.87 10.96 12.13
CA GLN A 59 -0.58 9.58 12.50
C GLN A 59 -1.40 9.16 13.72
N ILE A 60 -1.94 7.94 13.68
CA ILE A 60 -2.67 7.31 14.77
C ILE A 60 -2.01 5.95 15.01
N SER A 61 -1.41 5.77 16.19
CA SER A 61 -0.77 4.51 16.60
C SER A 61 0.22 3.94 15.58
N GLY A 62 1.06 4.78 14.98
CA GLY A 62 2.06 4.34 13.99
C GLY A 62 1.56 4.30 12.55
N VAL A 63 0.26 4.44 12.31
CA VAL A 63 -0.37 4.42 10.97
C VAL A 63 -0.75 5.83 10.55
N TYR A 64 -0.38 6.23 9.34
CA TYR A 64 -0.75 7.53 8.77
C TYR A 64 -2.06 7.41 8.01
N ILE A 65 -3.02 8.29 8.26
CA ILE A 65 -4.31 8.31 7.55
C ILE A 65 -4.34 9.56 6.68
N CYS A 66 -4.05 9.38 5.39
CA CYS A 66 -3.78 10.49 4.49
C CYS A 66 -4.81 10.59 3.36
N ASN A 67 -5.15 11.81 2.97
CA ASN A 67 -5.90 12.09 1.76
C ASN A 67 -5.01 11.87 0.53
N LEU A 68 -5.57 11.28 -0.53
CA LEU A 68 -4.82 10.83 -1.71
C LEU A 68 -4.56 11.91 -2.79
N GLY A 69 -4.42 13.17 -2.40
CA GLY A 69 -4.25 14.30 -3.33
C GLY A 69 -2.82 14.85 -3.44
N ALA A 70 -1.87 14.30 -2.68
CA ALA A 70 -0.52 14.83 -2.63
C ALA A 70 0.35 14.27 -3.78
N SER A 71 1.19 15.12 -4.39
CA SER A 71 1.99 14.77 -5.57
C SER A 71 3.11 13.76 -5.31
N HIS A 72 3.49 13.56 -4.05
CA HIS A 72 4.45 12.54 -3.63
C HIS A 72 3.82 11.17 -3.36
N ILE A 73 2.48 11.07 -3.38
CA ILE A 73 1.75 9.82 -3.28
C ILE A 73 1.42 9.32 -4.68
N GLU A 74 1.83 8.09 -4.98
CA GLU A 74 1.58 7.45 -6.27
C GLU A 74 0.76 6.17 -6.07
N GLN A 75 -0.24 5.93 -6.92
CA GLN A 75 -0.90 4.63 -6.98
C GLN A 75 0.04 3.62 -7.65
N VAL A 76 0.30 2.50 -6.97
CA VAL A 76 1.26 1.49 -7.44
C VAL A 76 0.63 0.16 -7.83
N GLY A 77 -0.64 -0.07 -7.50
CA GLY A 77 -1.35 -1.28 -7.90
C GLY A 77 -2.77 -1.36 -7.35
N THR A 78 -3.52 -2.37 -7.77
CA THR A 78 -4.87 -2.67 -7.30
C THR A 78 -5.06 -4.18 -7.14
N ALA A 79 -6.04 -4.59 -6.33
CA ALA A 79 -6.47 -5.97 -6.22
C ALA A 79 -7.99 -6.05 -6.06
N ASN A 80 -8.64 -6.97 -6.77
CA ASN A 80 -10.08 -7.18 -6.72
C ASN A 80 -10.38 -8.66 -6.44
N PHE A 81 -11.10 -8.92 -5.35
CA PHE A 81 -11.39 -10.27 -4.87
C PHE A 81 -12.67 -10.89 -5.44
N ALA A 82 -13.30 -10.26 -6.44
CA ALA A 82 -14.53 -10.74 -7.10
C ALA A 82 -14.46 -12.20 -7.60
N SER A 83 -13.28 -12.66 -8.01
CA SER A 83 -13.05 -14.01 -8.53
C SER A 83 -12.59 -15.02 -7.47
N GLY A 84 -12.38 -14.61 -6.22
CA GLY A 84 -11.94 -15.49 -5.14
C GLY A 84 -11.12 -14.78 -4.06
N THR A 85 -10.86 -15.50 -2.97
CA THR A 85 -10.15 -14.99 -1.79
C THR A 85 -8.65 -14.81 -2.00
N THR A 86 -8.09 -15.30 -3.10
CA THR A 86 -6.67 -15.13 -3.45
C THR A 86 -6.56 -14.55 -4.85
N GLN A 87 -5.77 -13.49 -4.98
CA GLN A 87 -5.60 -12.74 -6.21
C GLN A 87 -4.12 -12.49 -6.50
N PRO A 88 -3.69 -12.46 -7.77
CA PRO A 88 -2.36 -11.96 -8.09
C PRO A 88 -2.24 -10.49 -7.69
N LEU A 89 -1.05 -10.10 -7.23
CA LEU A 89 -0.69 -8.72 -6.93
C LEU A 89 0.55 -8.34 -7.72
N GLN A 90 0.49 -7.18 -8.35
CA GLN A 90 1.65 -6.52 -8.93
C GLN A 90 1.66 -5.07 -8.47
N LEU A 91 2.79 -4.64 -7.88
CA LEU A 91 3.04 -3.27 -7.49
C LEU A 91 4.22 -2.71 -8.29
N SER A 92 4.00 -1.58 -8.95
CA SER A 92 5.03 -0.87 -9.72
C SER A 92 4.78 0.62 -9.68
N GLY A 93 5.84 1.40 -9.56
CA GLY A 93 5.76 2.86 -9.55
C GLY A 93 7.10 3.51 -9.26
N SER A 94 7.23 4.77 -9.67
CA SER A 94 8.43 5.57 -9.44
C SER A 94 8.70 5.78 -7.96
N ARG A 95 7.69 6.10 -7.14
CA ARG A 95 7.80 6.30 -5.69
C ARG A 95 8.15 5.04 -4.94
N LEU A 96 7.72 3.88 -5.45
CA LEU A 96 8.14 2.59 -4.90
C LEU A 96 9.65 2.40 -5.07
N ARG A 97 10.17 2.61 -6.29
CA ARG A 97 11.61 2.54 -6.58
C ARG A 97 12.40 3.61 -5.80
N ASP A 98 11.96 4.85 -5.86
CA ASP A 98 12.66 6.00 -5.29
C ASP A 98 12.68 5.92 -3.77
N GLY A 99 11.60 5.42 -3.15
CA GLY A 99 11.53 5.15 -1.72
C GLY A 99 12.48 4.03 -1.27
N ILE A 100 12.61 2.95 -2.05
CA ILE A 100 13.62 1.92 -1.79
C ILE A 100 15.04 2.50 -1.92
N ASN A 101 15.32 3.26 -2.98
CA ASN A 101 16.63 3.88 -3.22
C ASN A 101 16.99 4.93 -2.17
N SER A 102 16.01 5.62 -1.59
CA SER A 102 16.22 6.62 -0.55
C SER A 102 16.26 6.04 0.87
N GLY A 103 15.81 4.79 1.05
CA GLY A 103 15.60 4.19 2.37
C GLY A 103 14.36 4.73 3.10
N ASN A 104 13.51 5.47 2.40
CA ASN A 104 12.31 6.09 2.94
C ASN A 104 11.12 5.71 2.07
N LEU A 105 10.39 4.66 2.46
CA LEU A 105 9.22 4.17 1.74
C LEU A 105 8.04 4.04 2.70
N TRP A 106 6.90 4.57 2.28
CA TRP A 106 5.60 4.32 2.89
C TRP A 106 4.71 3.60 1.91
N ILE A 107 4.07 2.52 2.38
CA ILE A 107 3.09 1.77 1.61
C ILE A 107 1.71 2.08 2.16
N GLY A 108 0.83 2.53 1.27
CA GLY A 108 -0.55 2.88 1.54
C GLY A 108 -1.52 1.84 1.02
N VAL A 109 -2.62 1.65 1.73
CA VAL A 109 -3.75 0.83 1.28
C VAL A 109 -5.06 1.57 1.49
N ARG A 110 -5.93 1.51 0.48
CA ARG A 110 -7.32 1.96 0.54
C ARG A 110 -8.23 0.79 0.20
N LEU A 111 -9.28 0.59 1.00
CA LEU A 111 -10.41 -0.26 0.64
C LEU A 111 -11.36 0.58 -0.24
N ASP A 112 -11.51 0.20 -1.51
CA ASP A 112 -12.37 0.93 -2.46
C ASP A 112 -13.81 0.45 -2.37
N THR A 113 -14.00 -0.87 -2.33
CA THR A 113 -15.29 -1.53 -2.16
C THR A 113 -15.18 -2.69 -1.19
N GLY A 114 -16.29 -3.02 -0.51
CA GLY A 114 -16.33 -4.05 0.52
C GLY A 114 -16.76 -3.46 1.87
N GLY A 115 -17.60 -4.18 2.61
CA GLY A 115 -18.01 -3.73 3.95
C GLY A 115 -16.81 -3.63 4.88
N ILE A 116 -16.78 -2.61 5.74
CA ILE A 116 -15.76 -2.44 6.78
C ILE A 116 -15.88 -3.63 7.72
N THR A 117 -15.06 -4.64 7.48
CA THR A 117 -15.04 -5.88 8.24
C THR A 117 -13.61 -6.13 8.64
N ALA A 118 -13.41 -6.52 9.90
CA ALA A 118 -12.10 -6.90 10.39
C ALA A 118 -11.56 -8.04 9.51
N GLY A 119 -10.38 -7.84 8.94
CA GLY A 119 -9.76 -8.80 8.04
C GLY A 119 -8.28 -8.53 7.94
N THR A 120 -7.48 -9.59 7.86
CA THR A 120 -6.04 -9.47 7.60
C THR A 120 -5.80 -9.65 6.12
N LEU A 121 -5.25 -8.63 5.47
CA LEU A 121 -4.74 -8.74 4.12
C LEU A 121 -3.36 -9.42 4.17
N GLN A 122 -3.26 -10.62 3.60
CA GLN A 122 -2.01 -11.39 3.62
C GLN A 122 -1.32 -11.30 2.26
N PHE A 123 -0.06 -10.88 2.27
CA PHE A 123 0.82 -10.89 1.11
C PHE A 123 1.62 -12.20 1.13
N ARG A 124 1.63 -12.95 0.04
CA ARG A 124 2.28 -14.27 -0.08
C ARG A 124 3.12 -14.33 -1.34
N ASN A 125 4.20 -15.12 -1.28
CA ASN A 125 5.09 -15.38 -2.41
C ASN A 125 5.57 -14.09 -3.09
N MET A 126 5.87 -13.06 -2.29
CA MET A 126 6.30 -11.77 -2.82
C MET A 126 7.72 -11.87 -3.38
N ILE A 127 7.89 -11.46 -4.62
CA ILE A 127 9.15 -11.42 -5.36
C ILE A 127 9.39 -9.98 -5.80
N ALA A 128 10.59 -9.47 -5.55
CA ALA A 128 11.05 -8.21 -6.11
C ALA A 128 11.81 -8.48 -7.41
N LYS A 129 11.24 -8.04 -8.53
CA LYS A 129 11.93 -7.97 -9.81
C LYS A 129 12.62 -6.60 -9.89
N VAL A 130 13.93 -6.63 -9.99
CA VAL A 130 14.77 -5.42 -10.01
C VAL A 130 15.63 -5.40 -11.25
N ALA A 131 15.89 -4.19 -11.75
CA ALA A 131 16.96 -3.94 -12.70
C ALA A 131 17.99 -3.01 -12.03
N LEU A 132 19.26 -3.36 -12.21
CA LEU A 132 20.40 -2.56 -11.82
C LEU A 132 21.00 -1.93 -13.08
N ILE A 133 21.67 -0.80 -12.92
CA ILE A 133 22.55 -0.29 -13.99
C ILE A 133 23.74 -1.29 -14.10
N PRO A 134 24.19 -1.66 -15.30
CA PRO A 134 25.51 -2.26 -15.47
C PRO A 134 26.65 -1.34 -15.02
#